data_AF-Q3A1N5-F1
#
_entry.id   AF-Q3A1N5-F1
#
_cell.length_a   1.000
_cell.length_b   1.000
_cell.length_c   1.000
_cell.angle_alpha   90.00
_cell.angle_beta   90.00
_cell.angle_gamma   90.00
#
_symmetry.space_group_name_H-M   'P 1'
#
loop_
_entity.id
_entity.type
_entity.pdbx_description
1 polymer ?
#
loop_
_entity_poly.entity_id
_entity_poly.type
_entity_poly.pdbx_seq_one_letter_code
_entity_poly.pdbx_strand_id
1 'polypeptide(L)'
;MTLHFFLLALLGILVGVGASFSGLGGGFLMIPLLLFLGFSAQKAVGTSFLAILVISASALLAHNKLANVDYRVGLLLGVGGIIGAQLGARVLEHVSTASFKRVFACILLGLAGYLFFQK
;
A
#
# COMPACT_ATOMS: atom_id res chain seq x y z
N MET A 1 -1.82 21.32 17.08
CA MET A 1 -1.25 19.95 16.94
C MET A 1 -2.30 18.86 17.06
N THR A 2 -3.26 18.97 17.98
CA THR A 2 -4.38 18.02 18.17
C THR A 2 -5.30 17.86 16.94
N LEU A 3 -5.64 18.94 16.24
CA LEU A 3 -6.50 18.87 15.05
C LEU A 3 -5.88 18.05 13.90
N HIS A 4 -4.56 18.18 13.72
CA HIS A 4 -3.82 17.48 12.67
C HIS A 4 -3.76 15.97 12.93
N PHE A 5 -3.59 15.59 14.20
CA PHE A 5 -3.63 14.19 14.62
C PHE A 5 -5.02 13.57 14.36
N PHE A 6 -6.09 14.29 14.71
CA PHE A 6 -7.46 13.82 14.50
C PHE A 6 -7.79 13.63 13.01
N LEU A 7 -7.33 14.56 12.16
CA LEU A 7 -7.49 14.47 10.71
C LEU A 7 -6.76 13.26 10.11
N LEU A 8 -5.51 13.04 10.51
CA LEU A 8 -4.71 11.88 10.07
C LEU A 8 -5.34 10.56 10.52
N ALA A 9 -5.87 10.50 11.74
CA ALA A 9 -6.56 9.32 12.25
C ALA A 9 -7.83 9.01 11.44
N LEU A 10 -8.67 10.03 11.18
CA LEU A 10 -9.88 9.89 10.38
C LEU A 10 -9.56 9.43 8.94
N LEU A 11 -8.57 10.07 8.31
CA LEU A 11 -8.11 9.68 6.98
C LEU A 11 -7.56 8.25 6.94
N GLY A 12 -6.79 7.85 7.95
CA GLY A 12 -6.28 6.50 8.09
C GLY A 12 -7.39 5.46 8.18
N ILE A 13 -8.46 5.75 8.92
CA ILE A 13 -9.66 4.89 9.00
C ILE A 13 -10.34 4.78 7.64
N LEU A 14 -10.62 5.91 6.97
CA LEU A 14 -11.28 5.93 5.67
C LEU A 14 -10.48 5.16 4.61
N VAL A 15 -9.16 5.38 4.56
CA VAL A 15 -8.26 4.67 3.67
C VAL A 15 -8.22 3.18 4.01
N GLY A 16 -8.12 2.81 5.29
CA GLY A 16 -8.09 1.41 5.72
C GLY A 16 -9.36 0.64 5.33
N VAL A 17 -10.52 1.28 5.50
CA VAL A 17 -11.81 0.70 5.07
C VAL A 17 -11.84 0.54 3.55
N GLY A 18 -11.57 1.60 2.78
CA GLY A 18 -11.58 1.56 1.31
C GLY A 18 -10.56 0.55 0.75
N ALA A 19 -9.38 0.50 1.34
CA ALA A 19 -8.33 -0.47 1.03
C ALA A 19 -8.80 -1.91 1.23
N SER A 20 -9.45 -2.19 2.36
CA SER A 20 -9.94 -3.53 2.70
C SER A 20 -11.02 -4.00 1.72
N PHE A 21 -11.92 -3.10 1.31
CA PHE A 21 -12.93 -3.41 0.28
C PHE A 21 -12.33 -3.70 -1.10
N SER A 22 -11.25 -3.00 -1.47
CA SER A 22 -10.63 -3.17 -2.79
C SER A 22 -9.83 -4.47 -2.94
N GLY A 23 -9.39 -5.09 -1.84
CA GLY A 23 -8.49 -6.24 -1.88
C GLY A 23 -7.06 -5.95 -2.36
N LEU A 24 -6.72 -4.69 -2.68
CA LEU A 24 -5.44 -4.29 -3.29
C LEU A 24 -4.30 -4.02 -2.29
N GLY A 25 -4.51 -4.29 -0.99
CA GLY A 25 -3.47 -4.12 0.03
C GLY A 25 -3.20 -2.67 0.47
N GLY A 26 -4.04 -1.69 0.09
CA GLY A 26 -4.11 -0.35 0.67
C GLY A 26 -3.03 0.68 0.31
N GLY A 27 -1.87 0.24 -0.17
CA GLY A 27 -0.80 1.15 -0.64
C GLY A 27 -1.25 2.10 -1.76
N PHE A 28 -2.14 1.65 -2.64
CA PHE A 28 -2.65 2.45 -3.75
C PHE A 28 -3.46 3.68 -3.32
N LEU A 29 -4.07 3.67 -2.13
CA LEU A 29 -4.78 4.83 -1.54
C LEU A 29 -3.89 5.62 -0.60
N MET A 30 -3.11 4.93 0.23
CA MET A 30 -2.29 5.56 1.27
C MET A 30 -1.16 6.41 0.66
N ILE A 31 -0.50 5.90 -0.39
CA ILE A 31 0.66 6.57 -1.00
C ILE A 31 0.24 7.91 -1.65
N PRO A 32 -0.78 7.98 -2.53
CA PRO A 32 -1.23 9.25 -3.10
C PRO A 32 -1.70 10.25 -2.03
N LEU A 33 -2.39 9.76 -1.00
CA LEU A 33 -2.86 10.61 0.09
C LEU A 33 -1.69 11.28 0.83
N LEU A 34 -0.68 10.51 1.23
CA LEU A 34 0.50 11.05 1.92
C LEU A 34 1.30 12.00 1.02
N LEU A 35 1.42 11.68 -0.28
CA LEU A 35 2.05 12.58 -1.25
C LEU A 35 1.27 13.88 -1.45
N PHE A 36 -0.06 13.85 -1.34
CA PHE A 36 -0.95 15.01 -1.42
C PHE A 36 -0.83 15.89 -0.17
N LEU A 37 -0.66 15.27 1.01
CA LEU A 37 -0.37 15.95 2.27
C LEU A 37 1.07 16.52 2.35
N GLY A 38 1.87 16.39 1.29
CA GLY A 38 3.20 16.99 1.19
C GLY A 38 4.33 16.15 1.77
N PHE A 39 4.08 14.88 2.12
CA PHE A 39 5.16 13.98 2.56
C PHE A 39 6.06 13.57 1.37
N SER A 40 7.34 13.29 1.67
CA SER A 40 8.27 12.75 0.66
C SER A 40 7.89 11.34 0.24
N ALA A 41 8.35 10.91 -0.94
CA ALA A 41 8.10 9.56 -1.43
C ALA A 41 8.57 8.48 -0.43
N GLN A 42 9.75 8.64 0.19
CA GLN A 42 10.23 7.68 1.19
C GLN A 42 9.29 7.59 2.40
N LYS A 43 8.82 8.73 2.94
CA LYS A 43 7.90 8.74 4.08
C LYS A 43 6.56 8.12 3.71
N ALA A 44 6.04 8.42 2.51
CA ALA A 44 4.78 7.86 2.02
C ALA A 44 4.85 6.33 1.89
N VAL A 45 5.91 5.82 1.24
CA VAL A 45 6.12 4.38 1.06
C VAL A 45 6.31 3.68 2.41
N GLY A 46 7.20 4.17 3.28
CA GLY A 46 7.45 3.56 4.59
C GLY A 46 6.21 3.53 5.49
N THR A 47 5.46 4.64 5.55
CA THR A 47 4.22 4.71 6.34
C THR A 47 3.16 3.78 5.77
N SER A 48 3.06 3.67 4.44
CA SER A 48 2.12 2.74 3.82
C SER A 48 2.45 1.29 4.18
N PHE A 49 3.71 0.87 4.16
CA PHE A 49 4.12 -0.50 4.51
C PHE A 49 3.63 -0.93 5.90
N LEU A 50 3.65 -0.03 6.88
CA LEU A 50 3.14 -0.30 8.21
C LEU A 50 1.63 -0.57 8.18
N ALA A 51 0.86 0.22 7.42
CA ALA A 51 -0.57 -0.04 7.25
C ALA A 51 -0.84 -1.32 6.46
N ILE A 52 -0.08 -1.61 5.40
CA ILE A 52 -0.20 -2.87 4.64
C ILE A 52 0.04 -4.06 5.56
N LEU A 53 1.03 -3.99 6.46
CA LEU A 53 1.30 -5.05 7.44
C LEU A 53 0.09 -5.31 8.33
N VAL A 54 -0.52 -4.26 8.88
CA VAL A 54 -1.70 -4.38 9.75
C VAL A 54 -2.90 -4.94 8.98
N ILE A 55 -3.17 -4.43 7.77
CA ILE A 55 -4.26 -4.90 6.90
C ILE A 55 -4.05 -6.37 6.53
N SER A 56 -2.84 -6.74 6.12
CA SER A 56 -2.50 -8.10 5.68
C SER A 56 -2.53 -9.10 6.84
N ALA A 57 -2.06 -8.72 8.03
CA ALA A 57 -2.16 -9.55 9.22
C ALA A 57 -3.62 -9.81 9.61
N SER A 58 -4.45 -8.76 9.59
CA SER A 58 -5.90 -8.88 9.82
C SER A 58 -6.56 -9.79 8.78
N ALA A 59 -6.25 -9.60 7.50
CA ALA A 59 -6.76 -10.41 6.40
C ALA A 59 -6.35 -11.88 6.53
N LEU A 60 -5.08 -12.16 6.86
CA LEU A 60 -4.57 -13.50 7.11
C LEU A 60 -5.32 -14.19 8.25
N LEU A 61 -5.51 -13.51 9.39
CA LEU A 61 -6.25 -14.05 10.52
C LEU A 61 -7.72 -14.33 10.17
N ALA A 62 -8.36 -13.44 9.42
CA ALA A 62 -9.74 -13.63 8.97
C ALA A 62 -9.87 -14.82 8.01
N HIS A 63 -9.03 -14.91 6.99
CA HIS A 63 -9.10 -15.97 5.97
C HIS A 63 -8.61 -17.32 6.49
N ASN A 64 -7.70 -17.34 7.46
CA ASN A 64 -7.24 -18.58 8.09
C ASN A 64 -8.39 -19.31 8.80
N LYS A 65 -9.31 -18.58 9.43
CA LYS A 65 -10.52 -19.18 10.05
C LYS A 65 -11.43 -19.85 9.03
N LEU A 66 -11.35 -19.45 7.76
CA LEU A 66 -12.15 -20.01 6.66
C LEU A 66 -11.38 -21.12 5.89
N ALA A 67 -10.20 -21.55 6.36
CA ALA A 67 -9.32 -22.51 5.67
C ALA A 67 -8.93 -22.11 4.23
N ASN A 68 -8.95 -20.81 3.93
CA ASN A 68 -8.67 -20.26 2.59
C ASN A 68 -7.22 -19.77 2.42
N VAL A 69 -6.29 -20.25 3.26
CA VAL A 69 -4.89 -19.78 3.27
C VAL A 69 -3.96 -20.84 2.74
N ASP A 70 -3.38 -20.58 1.57
CA ASP A 70 -2.23 -21.34 1.07
C ASP A 70 -0.94 -20.75 1.65
N TYR A 71 -0.44 -21.38 2.72
CA TYR A 71 0.78 -20.97 3.39
C TYR A 71 2.04 -21.14 2.54
N ARG A 72 2.04 -22.07 1.58
CA ARG A 72 3.19 -22.31 0.71
C ARG A 72 3.35 -21.16 -0.27
N VAL A 73 2.26 -20.78 -0.94
CA VAL A 73 2.24 -19.61 -1.82
C VAL A 73 2.52 -18.34 -1.03
N GLY A 74 1.89 -18.18 0.15
CA GLY A 74 2.11 -17.04 1.03
C GLY A 74 3.57 -16.86 1.43
N LEU A 75 4.28 -17.95 1.77
CA LEU A 75 5.69 -17.89 2.13
C LEU A 75 6.60 -17.56 0.94
N LEU A 76 6.34 -18.15 -0.23
CA LEU A 76 7.08 -17.84 -1.47
C LEU A 76 6.93 -16.37 -1.86
N LEU A 77 5.70 -15.85 -1.83
CA LEU A 77 5.42 -14.44 -2.07
C LEU A 77 6.03 -13.55 -0.97
N GLY A 78 6.02 -14.00 0.29
CA GLY A 78 6.63 -13.30 1.41
C GLY A 78 8.14 -13.11 1.24
N VAL A 79 8.86 -14.17 0.89
CA VAL A 79 10.31 -14.11 0.63
C VAL A 79 10.62 -13.19 -0.55
N GLY A 80 9.90 -13.35 -1.67
CA GLY A 80 10.05 -12.48 -2.83
C GLY A 80 9.74 -11.01 -2.51
N GLY A 81 8.69 -10.78 -1.70
CA GLY A 81 8.29 -9.47 -1.23
C GLY A 81 9.32 -8.81 -0.34
N ILE A 82 9.96 -9.55 0.58
CA ILE A 82 11.05 -9.04 1.42
C ILE A 82 12.22 -8.59 0.53
N ILE A 83 12.67 -9.45 -0.39
CA ILE A 83 13.79 -9.11 -1.29
C ILE A 83 13.43 -7.87 -2.13
N GLY A 84 12.23 -7.85 -2.72
CA GLY A 84 11.74 -6.74 -3.53
C GLY A 84 11.62 -5.44 -2.74
N ALA A 85 11.13 -5.47 -1.50
CA ALA A 85 11.00 -4.30 -0.64
C ALA A 85 12.36 -3.69 -0.31
N GLN A 86 13.36 -4.52 0.01
CA GLN A 86 14.71 -4.04 0.32
C GLN A 86 15.40 -3.42 -0.90
N LEU A 87 15.29 -4.06 -2.07
CA LEU A 87 15.83 -3.51 -3.31
C LEU A 87 15.10 -2.23 -3.73
N GLY A 88 13.77 -2.23 -3.66
CA GLY A 88 12.92 -1.09 -3.99
C GLY A 88 13.22 0.13 -3.11
N ALA A 89 13.42 -0.07 -1.80
CA ALA A 89 13.78 1.01 -0.89
C ALA A 89 15.12 1.68 -1.27
N ARG A 90 16.14 0.88 -1.60
CA ARG A 90 17.44 1.40 -2.05
C ARG A 90 17.36 2.16 -3.37
N VAL A 91 16.56 1.67 -4.32
CA VAL A 91 16.30 2.38 -5.57
C VAL A 91 15.58 3.71 -5.30
N LEU A 92 14.60 3.71 -4.40
CA LEU A 92 13.80 4.89 -4.06
C LEU A 92 14.64 6.03 -3.46
N GLU A 93 15.75 5.73 -2.76
CA GLU A 93 16.68 6.74 -2.26
C GLU A 93 17.29 7.61 -3.37
N HIS A 94 17.39 7.07 -4.59
CA HIS A 94 17.96 7.73 -5.76
C HIS A 94 16.89 8.33 -6.69
N VAL A 95 15.61 8.25 -6.31
CA VAL A 95 14.48 8.70 -7.13
C VAL A 95 13.88 9.97 -6.54
N SER A 96 13.77 11.02 -7.35
CA SER A 96 13.09 12.25 -6.92
C SER A 96 11.61 12.00 -6.65
N THR A 97 11.03 12.71 -5.67
CA THR A 97 9.58 12.62 -5.38
C THR A 97 8.73 12.92 -6.62
N ALA A 98 9.16 13.83 -7.50
CA ALA A 98 8.45 14.16 -8.74
C ALA A 98 8.48 13.01 -9.77
N SER A 99 9.61 12.30 -9.88
CA SER A 99 9.72 11.10 -10.73
C SER A 99 8.88 9.96 -10.17
N PHE A 100 8.93 9.74 -8.85
CA PHE A 100 8.10 8.74 -8.17
C PHE A 100 6.61 9.00 -8.41
N LYS A 101 6.14 10.24 -8.22
CA LYS A 101 4.74 10.64 -8.49
C LYS A 101 4.31 10.29 -9.91
N ARG A 102 5.14 10.59 -10.92
CA ARG A 102 4.84 10.29 -12.33
C ARG A 102 4.73 8.80 -12.59
N VAL A 103 5.74 8.02 -12.18
CA VAL A 103 5.74 6.56 -12.37
C VAL A 103 4.55 5.92 -11.65
N PHE A 104 4.32 6.31 -10.40
CA PHE A 104 3.21 5.77 -9.61
C PHE A 104 1.85 6.11 -10.24
N ALA A 105 1.67 7.33 -10.75
CA ALA A 105 0.46 7.71 -11.46
C ALA A 105 0.24 6.89 -12.74
N CYS A 106 1.29 6.64 -13.53
CA CYS A 106 1.21 5.78 -14.71
C CYS A 106 0.80 4.34 -14.35
N ILE A 107 1.36 3.79 -13.26
CA ILE A 107 0.99 2.45 -12.77
C ILE A 107 -0.48 2.42 -12.34
N LEU A 108 -0.95 3.41 -11.59
CA LEU A 108 -2.35 3.48 -11.15
C LEU A 108 -3.33 3.61 -12.33
N LEU A 109 -3.01 4.43 -13.33
CA LEU A 109 -3.83 4.56 -14.54
C LEU A 109 -3.85 3.26 -15.35
N GLY A 110 -2.70 2.58 -15.46
CA GLY A 110 -2.61 1.26 -16.09
C GLY A 110 -3.45 0.21 -15.35
N LEU A 111 -3.37 0.18 -14.02
CA LEU A 111 -4.19 -0.70 -13.18
C LEU A 111 -5.68 -0.39 -13.33
N ALA A 112 -6.06 0.89 -13.32
CA ALA A 112 -7.44 1.31 -13.52
C ALA A 112 -7.97 0.88 -14.90
N GLY A 113 -7.17 1.04 -15.96
CA GLY A 113 -7.49 0.55 -17.29
C GLY A 113 -7.68 -0.96 -17.31
N TYR A 114 -6.71 -1.72 -16.75
CA TYR A 114 -6.78 -3.18 -16.68
C TYR A 114 -8.05 -3.67 -15.96
N LEU A 115 -8.36 -3.10 -14.79
CA LEU A 115 -9.57 -3.44 -14.03
C LEU A 115 -10.85 -3.07 -14.78
N PHE A 116 -10.83 -2.02 -15.60
CA PHE A 116 -11.97 -1.61 -16.41
C PHE A 116 -12.24 -2.57 -17.57
N PHE A 117 -11.18 -3.09 -18.21
CA PHE A 117 -11.29 -4.05 -19.32
C PHE A 117 -11.42 -5.52 -18.85
N GLN A 118 -11.13 -5.81 -17.58
CA GLN A 118 -11.37 -7.14 -16.98
C GLN A 118 -12.81 -7.37 -16.51
N LYS A 119 -13.69 -6.37 -16.64
CA LYS A 119 -15.14 -6.57 -16.60
C LYS A 119 -15.65 -7.04 -17.95
#